data_AF-A0A3M7SUW4-F1
#
_entry.id   AF-A0A3M7SUW4-F1
#
_cell.length_a   1.000
_cell.length_b   1.000
_cell.length_c   1.000
_cell.angle_alpha   90.00
_cell.angle_beta   90.00
_cell.angle_gamma   90.00
#
_symmetry.space_group_name_H-M   'P 1'
#
loop_
_entity.id
_entity.type
_entity.pdbx_description
1 polymer ?
#
loop_
_entity_poly.entity_id
_entity_poly.type
_entity_poly.pdbx_seq_one_letter_code
_entity_poly.pdbx_strand_id
1 'polypeptide(L)'
;MSIVDPNNTGYVSFDSFMDFMTRDASDQDTADQIIQSFRVLANNKPFITADILRSELPPDQAQYCIQRMQPYRGPDAVPGALDYTSFSTALYGESDL
;
A
#
# COMPACT_ATOMS: atom_id res chain seq x y z
N MET A 1 15.07 -7.25 -22.47
CA MET A 1 14.42 -7.10 -21.16
C MET A 1 13.74 -5.74 -21.13
N SER A 2 12.50 -5.69 -21.62
CA SER A 2 11.61 -4.53 -21.52
C SER A 2 10.58 -4.89 -20.46
N ILE A 3 10.78 -4.48 -19.21
CA ILE A 3 10.01 -5.07 -18.10
C ILE A 3 9.23 -4.03 -17.27
N VAL A 4 9.47 -2.72 -17.42
CA VAL A 4 8.77 -1.74 -16.57
C VAL A 4 7.58 -1.04 -17.21
N ASP A 5 7.48 -0.97 -18.54
CA ASP A 5 6.32 -0.34 -19.21
C ASP A 5 6.29 -0.71 -20.71
N PRO A 6 5.47 -1.65 -21.20
CA PRO A 6 5.30 -1.84 -22.63
C PRO A 6 4.48 -0.72 -23.30
N ASN A 7 3.76 0.12 -22.54
CA ASN A 7 2.86 1.14 -23.09
C ASN A 7 3.29 2.61 -22.86
N ASN A 8 4.39 2.91 -22.15
CA ASN A 8 4.82 4.30 -21.85
C ASN A 8 3.67 5.20 -21.34
N THR A 9 2.72 4.63 -20.59
CA THR A 9 1.55 5.36 -20.10
C THR A 9 1.85 6.17 -18.85
N GLY A 10 3.01 5.96 -18.20
CA GLY A 10 3.43 6.71 -17.01
C GLY A 10 2.61 6.41 -15.75
N TYR A 11 1.69 5.44 -15.83
CA TYR A 11 0.92 4.92 -14.70
C TYR A 11 1.58 3.63 -14.22
N VAL A 12 2.55 3.77 -13.32
CA VAL A 12 3.09 2.63 -12.56
C VAL A 12 1.98 2.14 -11.64
N SER A 13 1.32 1.06 -12.06
CA SER A 13 0.22 0.47 -11.28
C SER A 13 0.77 -0.32 -10.09
N PHE A 14 -0.02 -0.43 -9.03
CA PHE A 14 0.29 -1.24 -7.83
C PHE A 14 0.76 -2.67 -8.18
N ASP A 15 0.26 -3.20 -9.29
CA ASP A 15 0.64 -4.49 -9.89
C ASP A 15 2.11 -4.55 -10.34
N SER A 16 2.61 -3.50 -11.01
CA SER A 16 4.04 -3.40 -11.40
C SER A 16 4.96 -3.20 -10.20
N PHE A 17 4.45 -2.61 -9.11
CA PHE A 17 5.16 -2.51 -7.85
C PHE A 17 5.28 -3.86 -7.13
N MET A 18 4.17 -4.63 -7.09
CA MET A 18 4.18 -6.01 -6.56
C MET A 18 5.08 -6.93 -7.38
N ASP A 19 5.05 -6.87 -8.72
CA ASP A 19 5.91 -7.68 -9.59
C ASP A 19 7.40 -7.40 -9.36
N PHE A 20 7.77 -6.13 -9.18
CA PHE A 20 9.16 -5.75 -8.89
C PHE A 20 9.61 -6.22 -7.50
N MET A 21 8.71 -6.17 -6.51
CA MET A 21 8.97 -6.64 -5.15
C MET A 21 9.10 -8.17 -5.10
N THR A 22 8.30 -8.90 -5.88
CA THR A 22 8.27 -10.38 -5.88
C THR A 22 9.53 -10.99 -6.51
N ARG A 23 10.30 -10.21 -7.29
CA ARG A 23 11.45 -10.71 -8.05
C ARG A 23 12.78 -10.65 -7.31
N ASP A 24 12.87 -9.88 -6.22
CA ASP A 24 14.10 -9.66 -5.43
C ASP A 24 13.87 -9.74 -3.90
N ALA A 25 12.72 -10.23 -3.43
CA ALA A 25 12.42 -10.31 -2.00
C ALA A 25 12.97 -11.58 -1.34
N SER A 26 14.07 -11.43 -0.60
CA SER A 26 14.31 -12.27 0.57
C SER A 26 13.19 -12.00 1.58
N ASP A 27 12.54 -13.07 2.02
CA ASP A 27 11.30 -13.21 2.82
C ASP A 27 10.98 -12.14 3.89
N GLN A 28 12.00 -11.45 4.44
CA GLN A 28 11.83 -10.49 5.55
C GLN A 28 11.58 -9.02 5.14
N ASP A 29 11.70 -8.64 3.85
CA ASP A 29 11.62 -7.23 3.41
C ASP A 29 10.24 -6.81 2.84
N THR A 30 9.28 -7.73 2.73
CA THR A 30 8.02 -7.52 1.98
C THR A 30 7.01 -6.60 2.68
N ALA A 31 6.82 -6.76 3.99
CA ALA A 31 5.87 -5.93 4.75
C ALA A 31 6.34 -4.47 4.87
N ASP A 32 7.62 -4.25 5.17
CA ASP A 32 8.18 -2.90 5.32
C ASP A 32 8.17 -2.13 4.00
N GLN A 33 8.43 -2.80 2.87
CA GLN A 33 8.35 -2.17 1.55
C GLN A 33 6.92 -1.74 1.17
N ILE A 34 5.91 -2.55 1.52
CA ILE A 34 4.50 -2.14 1.35
C ILE A 34 4.17 -0.94 2.26
N ILE A 35 4.64 -0.97 3.51
CA ILE A 35 4.51 0.16 4.46
C ILE A 35 5.19 1.41 3.90
N GLN A 36 6.40 1.30 3.37
CA GLN A 36 7.14 2.41 2.75
C GLN A 36 6.38 2.98 1.55
N SER A 37 5.81 2.12 0.70
CA SER A 37 5.03 2.54 -0.47
C SER A 37 3.80 3.34 -0.05
N PHE A 38 3.00 2.81 0.89
CA PHE A 38 1.85 3.54 1.43
C PHE A 38 2.27 4.84 2.14
N ARG A 39 3.41 4.84 2.84
CA ARG A 39 3.95 6.03 3.49
C ARG A 39 4.31 7.12 2.48
N VAL A 40 4.88 6.76 1.33
CA VAL A 40 5.15 7.73 0.25
C VAL A 40 3.85 8.31 -0.31
N LEU A 41 2.84 7.47 -0.60
CA LEU A 41 1.52 7.91 -1.04
C LEU A 41 0.82 8.81 -0.01
N ALA A 42 0.98 8.49 1.28
CA ALA A 42 0.51 9.27 2.41
C ALA A 42 1.32 10.55 2.67
N ASN A 43 2.30 10.88 1.82
CA ASN A 43 3.19 12.03 1.95
C ASN A 43 3.96 12.02 3.30
N ASN A 44 4.56 10.88 3.61
CA ASN A 44 5.32 10.58 4.82
C ASN A 44 4.53 10.58 6.15
N LYS A 45 3.19 10.59 6.08
CA LYS A 45 2.33 10.50 7.25
C LYS A 45 2.23 9.06 7.76
N PRO A 46 2.01 8.85 9.07
CA PRO A 46 1.80 7.52 9.66
C PRO A 46 0.41 6.93 9.36
N PHE A 47 -0.40 7.61 8.54
CA PHE A 47 -1.73 7.18 8.14
C PHE A 47 -1.99 7.61 6.70
N ILE A 48 -2.85 6.89 6.00
CA ILE A 48 -3.34 7.25 4.66
C ILE A 48 -4.83 7.60 4.74
N THR A 49 -5.35 8.41 3.83
CA THR A 49 -6.79 8.70 3.78
C THR A 49 -7.45 7.93 2.64
N ALA A 50 -8.74 7.63 2.81
CA ALA A 50 -9.56 7.05 1.75
C ALA A 50 -9.53 7.90 0.46
N ASP A 51 -9.37 9.22 0.59
CA ASP A 51 -9.25 10.14 -0.54
C ASP A 51 -7.98 9.90 -1.36
N ILE A 52 -6.82 9.80 -0.68
CA ILE A 52 -5.53 9.47 -1.32
C ILE A 52 -5.61 8.11 -2.00
N LEU A 53 -6.16 7.09 -1.32
CA LEU A 53 -6.32 5.76 -1.92
C LEU A 53 -7.17 5.82 -3.20
N ARG A 54 -8.28 6.57 -3.19
CA ARG A 54 -9.15 6.69 -4.38
C ARG A 54 -8.54 7.53 -5.51
N SER A 55 -7.58 8.39 -5.19
CA SER A 55 -6.87 9.21 -6.17
C SER A 55 -5.67 8.48 -6.79
N GLU A 56 -4.93 7.73 -5.97
CA GLU A 56 -3.68 7.07 -6.37
C GLU A 56 -3.89 5.64 -6.87
N LEU A 57 -4.91 4.94 -6.37
CA LEU A 57 -5.22 3.56 -6.75
C LEU A 57 -6.49 3.52 -7.60
N PRO A 58 -6.62 2.52 -8.50
CA PRO A 58 -7.86 2.28 -9.20
C PRO A 58 -9.01 2.05 -8.20
N PRO A 59 -10.25 2.43 -8.56
CA PRO A 59 -11.37 2.48 -7.62
C PRO A 59 -11.65 1.15 -6.92
N ASP A 60 -11.46 0.03 -7.62
CA ASP A 60 -11.63 -1.32 -7.07
C ASP A 60 -10.60 -1.61 -5.95
N GLN A 61 -9.32 -1.30 -6.18
CA GLN A 61 -8.25 -1.50 -5.20
C GLN A 61 -8.35 -0.52 -4.04
N ALA A 62 -8.67 0.74 -4.32
CA ALA A 62 -8.92 1.72 -3.27
C ALA A 62 -10.01 1.24 -2.32
N GLN A 63 -11.12 0.73 -2.87
CA GLN A 63 -12.23 0.22 -2.09
C GLN A 63 -11.85 -1.03 -1.30
N TYR A 64 -11.04 -1.92 -1.87
CA TYR A 64 -10.47 -3.07 -1.16
C TYR A 64 -9.59 -2.65 0.03
N CYS A 65 -8.66 -1.70 -0.18
CA CYS A 65 -7.82 -1.16 0.88
C CYS A 65 -8.65 -0.49 1.97
N ILE A 66 -9.65 0.33 1.62
CA ILE A 66 -10.53 1.00 2.59
C ILE A 66 -11.34 0.00 3.42
N GLN A 67 -11.80 -1.10 2.82
CA GLN A 67 -12.56 -2.13 3.52
C GLN A 67 -11.70 -3.00 4.45
N ARG A 68 -10.44 -3.24 4.08
CA ARG A 68 -9.52 -4.09 4.84
C ARG A 68 -8.67 -3.32 5.86
N MET A 69 -8.36 -2.05 5.59
CA MET A 69 -7.59 -1.21 6.51
C MET A 69 -8.41 -0.84 7.72
N GLN A 70 -7.76 -0.87 8.89
CA GLN A 70 -8.38 -0.37 10.11
C GLN A 70 -8.32 1.16 10.15
N PRO A 71 -9.32 1.83 10.74
CA PRO A 71 -9.26 3.27 10.94
C PRO A 71 -8.10 3.63 11.87
N TYR A 72 -7.27 4.59 11.48
CA TYR A 72 -6.18 5.09 12.30
C TYR A 72 -6.74 5.82 13.53
N ARG A 73 -6.26 5.47 14.73
CA ARG A 73 -6.71 6.04 16.02
C ARG A 73 -5.58 6.70 16.81
N GLY A 74 -4.70 7.41 16.12
CA GLY A 74 -3.66 8.23 16.76
C GLY A 74 -4.19 9.61 17.21
N PRO A 75 -3.39 10.37 18.00
CA PRO A 75 -3.71 11.76 18.35
C PRO A 75 -3.86 12.67 17.12
N ASP A 76 -3.24 12.31 15.99
CA ASP A 76 -3.34 12.99 14.70
C ASP A 76 -4.40 12.40 13.76
N ALA A 77 -5.27 11.50 14.25
CA ALA A 77 -6.27 10.85 13.44
C ALA A 77 -7.29 11.85 12.88
N VAL A 78 -7.36 11.93 11.56
CA VAL A 78 -8.38 12.70 10.83
C VAL A 78 -9.54 11.79 10.43
N PRO A 79 -10.76 12.34 10.23
CA PRO A 79 -11.88 11.56 9.70
C PRO A 79 -11.51 10.92 8.35
N GLY A 80 -11.59 9.59 8.28
CA GLY A 80 -11.20 8.82 7.10
C GLY A 80 -9.70 8.44 7.04
N ALA A 81 -8.95 8.65 8.13
CA ALA A 81 -7.60 8.12 8.27
C ALA A 81 -7.63 6.59 8.46
N LEU A 82 -6.73 5.92 7.75
CA LEU A 82 -6.59 4.47 7.66
C LEU A 82 -5.15 4.09 7.99
N ASP A 83 -5.02 2.99 8.72
CA ASP A 83 -3.75 2.44 9.17
C ASP A 83 -3.28 1.38 8.18
N TYR A 84 -2.31 1.77 7.34
CA TYR A 84 -1.72 0.87 6.34
C TYR A 84 -0.73 -0.11 6.97
N THR A 85 -0.19 0.19 8.16
CA THR A 85 0.75 -0.67 8.90
C THR A 85 0.04 -1.91 9.44
N SER A 86 -1.16 -1.72 9.98
CA SER A 86 -2.05 -2.78 10.45
C SER A 86 -2.52 -3.65 9.29
N PHE A 87 -2.68 -3.08 8.09
CA PHE A 87 -3.01 -3.85 6.88
C PHE A 87 -1.84 -4.72 6.42
N SER A 88 -0.62 -4.18 6.35
CA SER A 88 0.57 -5.00 6.08
C SER A 88 0.79 -6.05 7.17
N THR A 89 0.64 -5.70 8.44
CA THR A 89 0.75 -6.65 9.55
C THR A 89 -0.37 -7.69 9.51
N ALA A 90 -1.58 -7.39 9.04
CA ALA A 90 -2.62 -8.40 8.88
C ALA A 90 -2.31 -9.35 7.70
N LEU A 91 -1.86 -8.80 6.57
CA LEU A 91 -1.51 -9.59 5.38
C LEU A 91 -0.33 -10.54 5.61
N TYR A 92 0.69 -10.09 6.34
CA TYR A 92 1.93 -10.84 6.55
C TYR A 92 2.04 -11.44 7.96
N GLY A 93 1.33 -10.88 8.94
CA GLY A 93 1.30 -11.39 10.33
C GLY A 93 0.35 -12.57 10.54
N GLU A 94 -0.50 -12.91 9.56
CA GLU A 94 -1.11 -14.24 9.49
C GLU A 94 -0.11 -15.36 9.07
N SER A 95 1.21 -15.09 9.06
CA SER A 95 2.24 -16.13 8.89
C SER A 95 2.89 -16.65 10.18
N ASP A 96 2.49 -16.16 11.37
CA ASP A 96 3.02 -16.70 12.64
C ASP A 96 1.94 -16.76 13.74
N LEU A 97 0.98 -17.69 13.61
CA LEU A 97 0.37 -18.40 14.75
C LEU A 97 -0.26 -19.74 14.35
#